data_AF-A0A358MF11-F1
#
_entry.id   AF-A0A358MF11-F1
#
_cell.length_a   1.000
_cell.length_b   1.000
_cell.length_c   1.000
_cell.angle_alpha   90.00
_cell.angle_beta   90.00
_cell.angle_gamma   90.00
#
_symmetry.space_group_name_H-M   'P 1'
#
loop_
_entity.id
_entity.type
_entity.pdbx_description
1 polymer ?
#
loop_
_entity_poly.entity_id
_entity_poly.type
_entity_poly.pdbx_seq_one_letter_code
_entity_poly.pdbx_strand_id
1 'polypeptide(L)'
;ATGEVQAKLALASKAELDAAVADAAAVQPAWGATNPQRRARVMMEFVRLINRDMDKLAEALSAEHGKTFPDAKGDVQRGLEVIEFCIGAPHLLKGEFTDSAGPGIDMYS
;
A
#
# COMPACT_ATOMS: atom_id res chain seq x y z
N ALA A 1 -7.00 -5.95 26.85
CA ALA A 1 -8.47 -6.14 26.68
C ALA A 1 -9.19 -5.74 27.98
N THR A 2 -9.25 -4.44 28.29
CA THR A 2 -9.85 -3.92 29.53
C THR A 2 -11.30 -3.43 29.33
N GLY A 3 -11.76 -3.31 28.07
CA GLY A 3 -13.07 -2.74 27.73
C GLY A 3 -13.11 -1.21 27.76
N GLU A 4 -11.98 -0.57 28.06
CA GLU A 4 -11.85 0.88 28.10
C GLU A 4 -11.64 1.49 26.71
N VAL A 5 -12.09 2.73 26.53
CA VAL A 5 -11.91 3.47 25.27
C VAL A 5 -10.44 3.89 25.15
N GLN A 6 -9.72 3.31 24.19
CA GLN A 6 -8.30 3.61 23.94
C GLN A 6 -8.06 4.84 23.05
N ALA A 7 -8.96 5.10 22.11
CA ALA A 7 -8.86 6.21 21.17
C ALA A 7 -10.24 6.55 20.57
N LYS A 8 -10.35 7.72 19.93
CA LYS A 8 -11.50 8.11 19.12
C LYS A 8 -11.01 8.48 17.74
N LEU A 9 -11.70 7.99 16.72
CA LEU A 9 -11.45 8.31 15.32
C LEU A 9 -12.64 9.10 14.77
N ALA A 10 -12.37 9.97 13.80
CA ALA A 10 -13.42 10.65 13.07
C ALA A 10 -14.18 9.63 12.19
N LEU A 11 -15.51 9.69 12.20
CA LEU A 11 -16.32 8.95 11.24
C LEU A 11 -16.57 9.86 10.05
N ALA A 12 -16.07 9.45 8.88
CA ALA A 12 -16.19 10.24 7.67
C ALA A 12 -17.66 10.50 7.30
N SER A 13 -17.97 11.73 6.95
CA SER A 13 -19.24 12.14 6.36
C SER A 13 -19.33 11.71 4.90
N LYS A 14 -20.56 11.70 4.36
CA LYS A 14 -20.78 11.48 2.92
C LYS A 14 -20.01 12.47 2.06
N ALA A 15 -19.95 13.74 2.46
CA ALA A 15 -19.27 14.78 1.70
C ALA A 15 -17.75 14.54 1.65
N GLU A 16 -17.13 14.12 2.75
CA GLU A 16 -15.71 13.77 2.79
C GLU A 16 -15.40 12.55 1.91
N LEU A 17 -16.27 11.54 1.93
CA LEU A 17 -16.13 10.38 1.06
C LEU A 17 -16.25 10.76 -0.43
N ASP A 18 -17.25 11.57 -0.78
CA ASP A 18 -17.47 12.04 -2.15
C ASP A 18 -16.25 12.82 -2.67
N ALA A 19 -15.65 13.67 -1.82
CA ALA A 19 -14.43 14.42 -2.14
C ALA A 19 -13.22 13.50 -2.34
N ALA A 20 -12.99 12.55 -1.43
CA ALA A 20 -11.87 11.61 -1.53
C ALA A 20 -11.94 10.74 -2.81
N VAL A 21 -13.14 10.33 -3.21
CA VAL A 21 -13.35 9.57 -4.45
C VAL A 21 -13.10 10.44 -5.69
N ALA A 22 -13.61 11.67 -5.71
CA ALA A 22 -13.40 12.60 -6.82
C ALA A 22 -11.91 12.90 -7.02
N ASP A 23 -11.18 13.18 -5.94
CA ASP A 23 -9.74 13.44 -5.98
C ASP A 23 -8.96 12.21 -6.49
N ALA A 24 -9.26 11.03 -5.95
CA ALA A 24 -8.63 9.79 -6.39
C ALA A 24 -8.87 9.52 -7.88
N ALA A 25 -10.10 9.69 -8.36
CA ALA A 25 -10.45 9.51 -9.76
C ALA A 25 -9.73 10.52 -10.68
N ALA A 26 -9.58 11.77 -10.23
CA ALA A 26 -8.89 12.80 -11.01
C ALA A 26 -7.38 12.52 -11.17
N VAL A 27 -6.71 11.97 -10.15
CA VAL A 27 -5.26 11.69 -10.20
C VAL A 27 -4.91 10.31 -10.75
N GLN A 28 -5.87 9.38 -10.75
CA GLN A 28 -5.66 8.00 -11.19
C GLN A 28 -5.04 7.90 -12.60
N PRO A 29 -5.46 8.66 -13.63
CA PRO A 29 -4.87 8.55 -14.96
C PRO A 29 -3.38 8.87 -14.99
N ALA A 30 -2.96 9.94 -14.31
CA ALA A 30 -1.54 10.34 -14.24
C ALA A 30 -0.69 9.32 -13.47
N TRP A 31 -1.23 8.75 -12.39
CA TRP A 31 -0.58 7.67 -11.66
C TRP A 31 -0.50 6.37 -12.47
N GLY A 32 -1.57 6.04 -13.19
CA GLY A 32 -1.64 4.90 -14.11
C GLY A 32 -0.60 4.97 -15.23
N ALA A 33 -0.37 6.16 -15.77
CA ALA A 33 0.66 6.44 -16.77
C ALA A 33 2.10 6.53 -16.22
N THR A 34 2.27 6.51 -14.89
CA THR A 34 3.61 6.52 -14.29
C THR A 34 4.32 5.21 -14.60
N ASN A 35 5.54 5.33 -15.14
CA ASN A 35 6.39 4.19 -15.50
C ASN A 35 6.41 3.14 -14.35
N PRO A 36 6.18 1.84 -14.65
CA PRO A 36 6.07 0.80 -13.63
C PRO A 36 7.26 0.73 -12.67
N GLN A 37 8.50 0.97 -13.13
CA GLN A 37 9.69 0.98 -12.27
C GLN A 37 9.64 2.08 -11.21
N ARG A 38 9.06 3.24 -11.55
CA ARG A 38 8.87 4.33 -10.58
C ARG A 38 7.81 3.96 -9.54
N ARG A 39 6.74 3.25 -9.94
CA ARG A 39 5.74 2.75 -8.99
C ARG A 39 6.31 1.69 -8.05
N ALA A 40 7.14 0.79 -8.56
CA ALA A 40 7.84 -0.21 -7.75
C ALA A 40 8.72 0.44 -6.65
N ARG A 41 9.36 1.59 -6.94
CA ARG A 41 10.13 2.35 -5.94
C ARG A 41 9.29 2.88 -4.79
N VAL A 42 8.02 3.25 -5.04
CA VAL A 42 7.11 3.64 -3.96
C VAL A 42 6.77 2.43 -3.06
N MET A 43 6.57 1.25 -3.65
CA MET A 43 6.35 0.02 -2.88
C MET A 43 7.59 -0.39 -2.07
N MET A 44 8.80 -0.24 -2.62
CA MET A 44 10.05 -0.47 -1.88
C MET A 44 10.18 0.46 -0.67
N GLU A 45 9.82 1.73 -0.82
CA GLU A 45 9.82 2.67 0.30
C GLU A 45 8.75 2.31 1.35
N PHE A 46 7.60 1.81 0.91
CA PHE A 46 6.57 1.32 1.82
C PHE A 46 7.05 0.11 2.64
N VAL A 47 7.71 -0.86 2.00
CA VAL A 47 8.38 -1.99 2.68
C VAL A 47 9.37 -1.51 3.73
N ARG A 48 10.20 -0.52 3.39
CA ARG A 48 11.17 0.07 4.33
C ARG A 48 10.49 0.68 5.55
N LEU A 49 9.39 1.42 5.35
CA LEU A 49 8.63 2.08 6.41
C LEU A 49 7.93 1.07 7.33
N ILE A 50 7.31 0.02 6.77
CA ILE A 50 6.68 -1.03 7.57
C ILE A 50 7.74 -1.76 8.41
N ASN A 51 8.87 -2.13 7.83
CA ASN A 51 9.96 -2.77 8.59
C ASN A 51 10.47 -1.88 9.73
N ARG A 52 10.62 -0.57 9.49
CA ARG A 52 11.04 0.40 10.51
C ARG A 52 10.07 0.44 11.69
N ASP A 53 8.76 0.42 11.42
CA ASP A 53 7.71 0.59 12.43
C ASP A 53 6.95 -0.70 12.76
N MET A 54 7.51 -1.87 12.42
CA MET A 54 6.87 -3.18 12.55
C MET A 54 6.27 -3.41 13.94
N ASP A 55 7.04 -3.14 14.99
CA ASP A 55 6.59 -3.38 16.37
C ASP A 55 5.49 -2.39 16.77
N LYS A 56 5.55 -1.13 16.33
CA LYS A 56 4.49 -0.14 16.60
C LYS A 56 3.18 -0.51 15.92
N LEU A 57 3.25 -1.00 14.68
CA LEU A 57 2.08 -1.48 13.95
C LEU A 57 1.48 -2.73 14.63
N ALA A 58 2.32 -3.66 15.08
CA ALA A 58 1.88 -4.85 15.80
C ALA A 58 1.27 -4.52 17.18
N GLU A 59 1.83 -3.54 17.90
CA GLU A 59 1.26 -3.02 19.15
C GLU A 59 -0.14 -2.43 18.94
N ALA A 60 -0.30 -1.55 17.94
CA ALA A 60 -1.59 -0.95 17.61
C ALA A 60 -2.62 -2.03 17.24
N LEU A 61 -2.25 -2.96 16.36
CA LEU A 61 -3.14 -4.03 15.91
C LEU A 61 -3.53 -4.99 17.05
N SER A 62 -2.59 -5.30 17.94
CA SER A 62 -2.84 -6.09 19.15
C SER A 62 -3.82 -5.38 20.10
N ALA A 63 -3.62 -4.08 20.32
CA ALA A 63 -4.47 -3.27 21.19
C ALA A 63 -5.90 -3.11 20.64
N GLU A 64 -6.06 -3.00 19.32
CA GLU A 64 -7.36 -2.83 18.65
C GLU A 64 -8.14 -4.13 18.49
N HIS A 65 -7.47 -5.26 18.21
CA HIS A 65 -8.14 -6.53 17.93
C HIS A 65 -8.02 -7.58 19.05
N GLY A 66 -7.29 -7.31 20.12
CA GLY A 66 -7.14 -8.21 21.27
C GLY A 66 -6.30 -9.46 20.99
N LYS A 67 -5.53 -9.46 19.89
CA LYS A 67 -4.60 -10.54 19.54
C LYS A 67 -3.34 -10.49 20.41
N THR A 68 -2.55 -11.56 20.42
CA THR A 68 -1.21 -11.48 21.00
C THR A 68 -0.30 -10.64 20.11
N PHE A 69 0.73 -9.99 20.68
CA PHE A 69 1.70 -9.23 19.90
C PHE A 69 2.40 -10.07 18.81
N PRO A 70 2.84 -11.33 19.07
CA PRO A 70 3.37 -12.19 18.02
C PRO A 70 2.39 -12.45 16.87
N ASP A 71 1.11 -12.70 17.16
CA ASP A 71 0.08 -12.91 16.13
C ASP A 71 -0.13 -11.64 15.30
N ALA A 72 -0.24 -10.48 15.96
CA ALA A 72 -0.37 -9.18 15.30
C ALA A 72 0.83 -8.85 14.41
N LYS A 73 2.06 -9.15 14.86
CA LYS A 73 3.27 -9.00 14.06
C LYS A 73 3.25 -9.92 12.83
N GLY A 74 2.75 -11.15 12.98
CA GLY A 74 2.52 -12.06 11.86
C GLY A 74 1.51 -11.53 10.83
N ASP A 75 0.45 -10.83 11.27
CA ASP A 75 -0.50 -10.17 10.36
C ASP A 75 0.16 -9.04 9.56
N VAL A 76 0.93 -8.17 10.22
CA VAL A 76 1.65 -7.08 9.54
C VAL A 76 2.68 -7.64 8.56
N GLN A 77 3.39 -8.71 8.93
CA GLN A 77 4.34 -9.39 8.06
C GLN A 77 3.66 -9.96 6.79
N ARG A 78 2.48 -10.58 6.91
CA ARG A 78 1.74 -11.07 5.74
C ARG A 78 1.30 -9.92 4.82
N GLY A 79 0.94 -8.77 5.38
CA GLY A 79 0.66 -7.56 4.61
C GLY A 79 1.90 -7.04 3.87
N LEU A 80 3.07 -7.08 4.53
CA LEU A 80 4.35 -6.71 3.94
C LEU A 80 4.69 -7.57 2.71
N GLU A 81 4.52 -8.88 2.80
CA GLU A 81 4.79 -9.83 1.71
C GLU A 81 3.96 -9.54 0.45
N VAL A 82 2.71 -9.09 0.61
CA VAL A 82 1.87 -8.65 -0.52
C VAL A 82 2.46 -7.42 -1.20
N ILE A 83 2.99 -6.47 -0.42
CA ILE A 83 3.62 -5.26 -0.96
C ILE A 83 4.92 -5.63 -1.68
N GLU A 84 5.69 -6.57 -1.13
CA GLU A 84 6.91 -7.10 -1.77
C GLU A 84 6.60 -7.74 -3.12
N PHE A 85 5.53 -8.52 -3.21
CA PHE A 85 5.05 -9.05 -4.49
C PHE A 85 4.72 -7.93 -5.49
N CYS A 86 4.06 -6.86 -5.05
CA CYS A 86 3.73 -5.71 -5.90
C CYS A 86 4.96 -4.96 -6.45
N ILE A 87 6.15 -5.07 -5.84
CA ILE A 87 7.39 -4.54 -6.41
C ILE A 87 7.69 -5.19 -7.77
N GLY A 88 7.25 -6.44 -7.98
CA GLY A 88 7.35 -7.16 -9.25
C GLY A 88 6.47 -6.62 -10.39
N ALA A 89 5.64 -5.60 -10.14
CA ALA A 89 4.74 -5.02 -11.13
C ALA A 89 5.38 -4.71 -12.50
N PRO A 90 6.63 -4.19 -12.62
CA PRO A 90 7.22 -3.94 -13.94
C PRO A 90 7.36 -5.19 -14.81
N HIS A 91 7.57 -6.35 -14.19
CA HIS A 91 7.61 -7.62 -14.90
C HIS A 91 6.21 -8.18 -15.12
N LEU A 92 5.35 -8.11 -14.11
CA LEU A 92 3.99 -8.67 -14.16
C LEU A 92 3.05 -7.92 -15.12
N LEU A 93 3.32 -6.65 -15.39
CA LEU A 93 2.53 -5.80 -16.28
C LEU A 93 3.05 -5.80 -17.73
N LYS A 94 4.14 -6.53 -18.00
CA LYS A 94 4.66 -6.70 -19.36
C LYS A 94 3.73 -7.62 -20.15
N GLY A 95 3.11 -7.10 -21.21
CA GLY A 95 2.50 -7.92 -22.28
C GLY A 95 3.54 -8.36 -23.33
N GLU A 96 3.09 -8.94 -24.45
CA GLU A 96 3.96 -9.20 -25.63
C GLU A 96 4.61 -7.91 -26.18
N PHE A 97 4.00 -6.78 -25.88
CA PHE A 97 4.51 -5.42 -26.11
C PHE A 97 4.47 -4.64 -24.79
N THR A 98 5.57 -3.96 -24.46
CA THR A 98 5.65 -3.01 -23.34
C THR A 98 5.91 -1.63 -23.92
N ASP A 99 4.86 -0.81 -23.97
CA ASP A 99 5.00 0.62 -24.18
C ASP A 99 5.68 1.24 -22.94
N SER A 100 6.60 2.18 -23.16
CA SER A 100 7.18 3.02 -22.10
C SER A 100 8.03 2.27 -21.05
N ALA A 101 8.83 1.29 -21.49
CA ALA A 101 9.87 0.67 -20.67
C ALA A 101 10.90 1.72 -20.16
N GLY A 102 11.11 2.78 -20.94
CA GLY A 102 11.77 4.04 -20.59
C GLY A 102 11.17 5.21 -21.38
N PRO A 103 11.64 6.48 -21.21
CA PRO A 103 11.11 7.61 -21.97
C PRO A 103 11.30 7.40 -23.48
N GLY A 104 10.21 7.15 -24.22
CA GLY A 104 10.24 6.89 -25.65
C GLY A 104 10.84 5.55 -26.06
N ILE A 105 10.91 4.57 -25.14
CA ILE A 105 11.44 3.23 -25.43
C ILE A 105 10.32 2.22 -25.28
N ASP A 106 9.98 1.59 -26.41
CA ASP A 106 9.08 0.46 -26.47
C ASP A 106 9.90 -0.84 -26.53
N MET A 107 9.44 -1.86 -25.83
CA MET A 107 10.07 -3.18 -25.85
C MET A 107 9.10 -4.24 -26.37
N TYR A 108 9.57 -5.03 -27.33
CA TYR A 108 8.95 -6.28 -27.76
C TYR A 108 9.61 -7.45 -27.00
N SER A 109 8.83 -8.50 -26.70
CA SER A 109 9.34 -9.74 -26.09
C SER A 109 9.06 -10.95 -26.95
#